data_AF-A0A379ZVC2-F1
#
_entry.id   AF-A0A379ZVC2-F1
#
_cell.length_a   1.000
_cell.length_b   1.000
_cell.length_c   1.000
_cell.angle_alpha   90.00
_cell.angle_beta   90.00
_cell.angle_gamma   90.00
#
_symmetry.space_group_name_H-M   'P 1'
#
loop_
_entity.id
_entity.type
_entity.pdbx_description
1 polymer ?
#
loop_
_entity_poly.entity_id
_entity_poly.type
_entity_poly.pdbx_seq_one_letter_code
_entity_poly.pdbx_strand_id
1 'polypeptide(L)'
;MTRSFQAKIFDRYLNMLDYNHNVLLASDVAQFAGKRNQVGEELKTGKLDTFYALFNLAQKRRFERYTYALSLLDKPMNFTGNGTIDLDRSKAPWPKDKTELDSLWDAKVTYDELNLKLTGKTDKEIRDTLTKRYQFAIKRLTQSNSEDVFQLAMNAFAHEIDPTHQLSVSAQHRAVQHRDEPVAGRHRRGAADG
;
A
#
# COMPACT_ATOMS: atom_id res chain seq x y z
N MET A 1 11.97 25.89 4.64
CA MET A 1 11.76 24.75 3.72
C MET A 1 11.60 25.28 2.31
N THR A 2 12.55 25.03 1.39
CA THR A 2 12.48 25.55 0.02
C THR A 2 11.40 24.82 -0.80
N ARG A 3 10.96 25.42 -1.92
CA ARG A 3 10.01 24.75 -2.84
C ARG A 3 10.60 23.46 -3.43
N SER A 4 11.89 23.45 -3.76
CA SER A 4 12.59 22.27 -4.26
C SER A 4 12.66 21.14 -3.23
N PHE A 5 12.83 21.47 -1.95
CA PHE A 5 12.82 20.47 -0.87
C PHE A 5 11.42 19.87 -0.66
N GLN A 6 10.38 20.71 -0.70
CA GLN A 6 8.97 20.26 -0.63
C GLN A 6 8.62 19.29 -1.77
N ALA A 7 9.04 19.61 -2.99
CA ALA A 7 8.90 18.73 -4.15
C ALA A 7 9.49 17.34 -3.92
N LYS A 8 10.71 17.27 -3.37
CA LYS A 8 11.36 15.99 -3.12
C LYS A 8 10.66 15.17 -2.05
N ILE A 9 10.15 15.81 -0.99
CA ILE A 9 9.32 15.12 0.03
C ILE A 9 8.07 14.52 -0.61
N PHE A 10 7.39 15.29 -1.46
CA PHE A 10 6.20 14.83 -2.17
C PHE A 10 6.50 13.64 -3.09
N ASP A 11 7.56 13.71 -3.89
CA ASP A 11 7.96 12.61 -4.78
C ASP A 11 8.37 11.37 -3.97
N ARG A 12 9.09 11.56 -2.86
CA ARG A 12 9.46 10.47 -1.96
C ARG A 12 8.23 9.82 -1.35
N TYR A 13 7.25 10.61 -0.93
CA TYR A 13 6.00 10.11 -0.38
C TYR A 13 5.24 9.26 -1.42
N LEU A 14 5.20 9.69 -2.68
CA LEU A 14 4.64 8.87 -3.76
C LEU A 14 5.40 7.54 -3.93
N ASN A 15 6.73 7.56 -3.91
CA ASN A 15 7.52 6.33 -4.00
C ASN A 15 7.37 5.42 -2.78
N MET A 16 7.08 5.98 -1.60
CA MET A 16 6.74 5.18 -0.41
C MET A 16 5.33 4.58 -0.51
N LEU A 17 4.39 5.30 -1.15
CA LEU A 17 3.05 4.82 -1.43
C LEU A 17 3.00 3.79 -2.56
N ASP A 18 3.89 3.86 -3.55
CA ASP A 18 3.88 2.99 -4.72
C ASP A 18 5.28 2.90 -5.33
N TYR A 19 6.19 2.18 -4.66
CA TYR A 19 7.59 2.05 -5.08
C TYR A 19 7.78 1.51 -6.52
N ASN A 20 6.89 0.62 -6.97
CA ASN A 20 7.01 -0.02 -8.28
C ASN A 20 6.17 0.67 -9.38
N HIS A 21 5.55 1.82 -9.06
CA HIS A 21 4.75 2.61 -9.99
C HIS A 21 3.77 1.70 -10.74
N ASN A 22 3.05 0.86 -10.00
CA ASN A 22 2.11 -0.13 -10.52
C ASN A 22 0.79 -0.16 -9.75
N VAL A 23 0.50 0.85 -8.95
CA VAL A 23 -0.75 1.03 -8.24
C VAL A 23 -1.47 2.28 -8.74
N LEU A 24 -0.78 3.42 -8.73
CA LEU A 24 -1.34 4.71 -9.11
C LEU A 24 -1.25 4.93 -10.62
N LEU A 25 -2.22 5.65 -11.19
CA LEU A 25 -2.11 6.15 -12.57
C LEU A 25 -1.35 7.47 -12.64
N ALA A 26 -0.81 7.80 -13.80
CA ALA A 26 -0.23 9.11 -14.08
C ALA A 26 -1.26 10.23 -13.83
N SER A 27 -2.52 9.99 -14.22
CA SER A 27 -3.62 10.91 -13.94
C SER A 27 -3.83 11.09 -12.43
N ASP A 28 -3.64 10.03 -11.62
CA ASP A 28 -3.82 10.10 -10.18
C ASP A 28 -2.78 11.02 -9.52
N VAL A 29 -1.53 10.94 -9.98
CA VAL A 29 -0.43 11.77 -9.51
C VAL A 29 -0.61 13.22 -9.98
N ALA A 30 -1.04 13.43 -11.22
CA ALA A 30 -1.24 14.75 -11.81
C ALA A 30 -2.26 15.61 -11.03
N GLN A 31 -3.29 14.99 -10.44
CA GLN A 31 -4.30 15.69 -9.61
C GLN A 31 -3.66 16.47 -8.45
N PHE A 32 -2.53 15.98 -7.93
CA PHE A 32 -1.84 16.54 -6.78
C PHE A 32 -0.62 17.38 -7.17
N ALA A 33 -0.34 17.57 -8.47
CA ALA A 33 0.83 18.30 -8.95
C ALA A 33 0.91 19.73 -8.40
N GLY A 34 -0.24 20.39 -8.20
CA GLY A 34 -0.30 21.72 -7.58
C GLY A 34 0.17 21.76 -6.12
N LYS A 35 0.07 20.63 -5.40
CA LYS A 35 0.48 20.49 -3.99
C LYS A 35 1.95 20.14 -3.83
N ARG A 36 2.61 19.66 -4.88
CA ARG A 36 4.01 19.19 -4.86
C ARG A 36 4.98 20.18 -4.20
N ASN A 37 4.80 21.47 -4.42
CA ASN A 37 5.67 22.53 -3.86
C ASN A 37 5.07 23.23 -2.62
N GLN A 38 4.02 22.68 -2.02
CA GLN A 38 3.20 23.31 -0.97
C GLN A 38 3.05 22.45 0.30
N VAL A 39 3.53 21.21 0.28
CA VAL A 39 3.42 20.28 1.43
C VAL A 39 4.13 20.79 2.69
N GLY A 40 4.99 21.80 2.58
CA GLY A 40 5.75 22.33 3.71
C GLY A 40 4.88 22.98 4.79
N GLU A 41 3.78 23.63 4.42
CA GLU A 41 2.85 24.22 5.40
C GLU A 41 2.02 23.15 6.10
N GLU A 42 1.62 22.09 5.38
CA GLU A 42 0.94 20.93 5.97
C GLU A 42 1.82 20.24 7.02
N LEU A 43 3.11 20.05 6.70
CA LEU A 43 4.09 19.46 7.63
C LEU A 43 4.32 20.33 8.87
N LYS A 44 4.40 21.66 8.72
CA LYS A 44 4.59 22.58 9.85
C LYS A 44 3.38 22.65 10.78
N THR A 45 2.19 22.63 10.20
CA THR A 45 0.93 22.82 10.95
C THR A 45 0.33 21.52 11.45
N GLY A 46 0.83 20.37 10.98
CA GLY A 46 0.25 19.05 11.24
C GLY A 46 -1.05 18.77 10.47
N LYS A 47 -1.50 19.70 9.61
CA LYS A 47 -2.69 19.53 8.76
C LYS A 47 -2.32 18.82 7.46
N LEU A 48 -2.15 17.51 7.52
CA LEU A 48 -1.56 16.68 6.46
C LEU A 48 -2.55 16.28 5.33
N ASP A 49 -3.47 17.16 4.95
CA ASP A 49 -4.60 16.84 4.06
C ASP A 49 -4.17 16.19 2.73
N THR A 50 -3.09 16.69 2.11
CA THR A 50 -2.56 16.13 0.85
C THR A 50 -2.06 14.69 1.04
N PHE A 51 -1.37 14.42 2.15
CA PHE A 51 -0.83 13.09 2.45
C PHE A 51 -1.97 12.10 2.70
N TYR A 52 -2.97 12.47 3.49
CA TYR A 52 -4.15 11.62 3.73
C TYR A 52 -4.95 11.36 2.45
N ALA A 53 -5.16 12.37 1.62
CA ALA A 53 -5.88 12.21 0.35
C ALA A 53 -5.15 11.26 -0.60
N LEU A 54 -3.83 11.41 -0.77
CA LEU A 54 -3.00 10.51 -1.57
C LEU A 54 -2.98 9.08 -1.03
N PHE A 55 -2.85 8.93 0.29
CA PHE A 55 -2.86 7.61 0.93
C PHE A 55 -4.19 6.90 0.68
N ASN A 56 -5.32 7.57 0.91
CA ASN A 56 -6.65 6.99 0.70
C ASN A 56 -6.88 6.61 -0.77
N LEU A 57 -6.42 7.45 -1.71
CA LEU A 57 -6.45 7.12 -3.13
C LEU A 57 -5.61 5.88 -3.45
N ALA A 58 -4.37 5.81 -2.92
CA ALA A 58 -3.50 4.65 -3.10
C ALA A 58 -4.11 3.38 -2.52
N GLN A 59 -4.76 3.43 -1.36
CA GLN A 59 -5.46 2.28 -0.77
C GLN A 59 -6.59 1.77 -1.67
N LYS A 60 -7.39 2.69 -2.22
CA LYS A 60 -8.44 2.35 -3.19
C LYS A 60 -7.85 1.68 -4.43
N ARG A 61 -6.78 2.25 -5.00
CA ARG A 61 -6.10 1.67 -6.17
C ARG A 61 -5.49 0.31 -5.87
N ARG A 62 -4.85 0.12 -4.71
CA ARG A 62 -4.32 -1.19 -4.26
C ARG A 62 -5.41 -2.23 -4.17
N PHE A 63 -6.57 -1.86 -3.64
CA PHE A 63 -7.73 -2.76 -3.60
C PHE A 63 -8.14 -3.19 -5.01
N GLU A 64 -8.34 -2.24 -5.93
CA GLU A 64 -8.68 -2.52 -7.33
C GLU A 64 -7.65 -3.46 -7.98
N ARG A 65 -6.36 -3.25 -7.69
CA ARG A 65 -5.28 -4.09 -8.21
C ARG A 65 -5.29 -5.51 -7.65
N TYR A 66 -5.46 -5.70 -6.35
CA TYR A 66 -5.52 -7.03 -5.76
C TYR A 66 -6.78 -7.80 -6.21
N THR A 67 -7.91 -7.10 -6.37
CA THR A 67 -9.12 -7.70 -6.96
C THR A 67 -8.87 -8.13 -8.41
N TYR A 68 -8.19 -7.30 -9.20
CA TYR A 68 -7.78 -7.69 -10.57
C TYR A 68 -6.86 -8.91 -10.55
N ALA A 69 -5.84 -8.93 -9.68
CA ALA A 69 -4.93 -10.06 -9.53
C ALA A 69 -5.65 -11.37 -9.20
N LEU A 70 -6.63 -11.33 -8.30
CA LEU A 70 -7.46 -12.48 -7.97
C LEU A 70 -8.23 -13.00 -9.20
N SER A 71 -8.77 -12.11 -10.04
CA SER A 71 -9.46 -12.51 -11.28
C SER A 71 -8.53 -13.15 -12.32
N LEU A 72 -7.23 -12.85 -12.28
CA LEU A 72 -6.24 -13.51 -13.14
C LEU A 72 -5.99 -14.96 -12.68
N LEU A 73 -6.03 -15.21 -11.36
CA LEU A 73 -5.89 -16.55 -10.79
C LEU A 73 -7.08 -17.48 -11.08
N ASP A 74 -8.11 -17.03 -11.80
CA ASP A 74 -9.18 -17.89 -12.32
C ASP A 74 -8.86 -18.41 -13.74
N LYS A 75 -7.86 -17.83 -14.42
CA LYS A 75 -7.48 -18.19 -15.79
C LYS A 75 -6.40 -19.29 -15.80
N PRO A 76 -6.30 -20.11 -16.85
CA PRO A 76 -5.20 -21.07 -16.99
C PRO A 76 -3.84 -20.38 -16.96
N MET A 77 -2.87 -20.96 -16.24
CA MET A 77 -1.49 -20.48 -16.24
C MET A 77 -0.88 -20.75 -17.63
N ASN A 78 -0.19 -19.77 -18.19
CA ASN A 78 0.50 -19.91 -19.47
C ASN A 78 1.91 -19.34 -19.39
N PHE A 79 2.91 -20.21 -19.49
CA PHE A 79 4.34 -19.86 -19.44
C PHE A 79 5.06 -20.09 -20.78
N THR A 80 4.32 -20.22 -21.89
CA THR A 80 4.90 -20.51 -23.22
C THR A 80 5.36 -19.26 -23.98
N GLY A 81 5.06 -18.07 -23.46
CA GLY A 81 5.48 -16.80 -24.04
C GLY A 81 6.91 -16.39 -23.68
N ASN A 82 7.38 -15.30 -24.28
CA ASN A 82 8.68 -14.67 -24.04
C ASN A 82 8.56 -13.38 -23.21
N GLY A 83 7.54 -13.28 -22.35
CA GLY A 83 7.29 -12.10 -21.53
C GLY A 83 8.43 -11.83 -20.54
N THR A 84 8.68 -10.55 -20.28
CA THR A 84 9.66 -10.08 -19.30
C THR A 84 8.98 -9.25 -18.22
N ILE A 85 9.54 -9.27 -17.02
CA ILE A 85 9.12 -8.39 -15.92
C ILE A 85 10.31 -7.54 -15.46
N ASP A 86 10.05 -6.25 -15.28
CA ASP A 86 10.98 -5.34 -14.62
C ASP A 86 10.77 -5.40 -13.10
N LEU A 87 11.82 -5.81 -12.37
CA LEU A 87 11.77 -5.98 -10.92
C LEU A 87 12.00 -4.67 -10.15
N ASP A 88 12.67 -3.69 -10.75
CA ASP A 88 12.89 -2.38 -10.14
C ASP A 88 12.28 -1.27 -10.99
N ARG A 89 11.05 -0.91 -10.64
CA ARG A 89 10.29 0.12 -11.32
C ARG A 89 10.29 1.46 -10.60
N SER A 90 11.22 1.67 -9.66
CA SER A 90 11.33 2.90 -8.86
C SER A 90 11.56 4.19 -9.67
N LYS A 91 11.99 4.05 -10.92
CA LYS A 91 12.19 5.15 -11.88
C LYS A 91 11.30 5.05 -13.11
N ALA A 92 10.38 4.08 -13.15
CA ALA A 92 9.49 3.90 -14.28
C ALA A 92 8.49 5.06 -14.35
N PRO A 93 7.99 5.42 -15.54
CA PRO A 93 6.85 6.33 -15.62
C PRO A 93 5.63 5.70 -14.94
N TRP A 94 4.79 6.55 -14.35
CA TRP A 94 3.48 6.15 -13.87
C TRP A 94 2.63 5.63 -15.04
N PRO A 95 1.88 4.53 -14.87
CA PRO A 95 1.02 3.97 -15.92
C PRO A 95 0.02 5.01 -16.41
N LYS A 96 -0.09 5.21 -17.72
CA LYS A 96 -0.92 6.27 -18.29
C LYS A 96 -2.41 6.02 -18.09
N ASP A 97 -2.80 4.75 -18.11
CA ASP A 97 -4.19 4.29 -18.09
C ASP A 97 -4.31 2.90 -17.46
N LYS A 98 -5.56 2.44 -17.34
CA LYS A 98 -5.88 1.13 -16.78
C LYS A 98 -5.26 -0.01 -17.59
N THR A 99 -5.14 0.12 -18.91
CA THR A 99 -4.61 -0.95 -19.77
C THR A 99 -3.13 -1.19 -19.48
N GLU A 100 -2.33 -0.13 -19.36
CA GLU A 100 -0.93 -0.25 -18.94
C GLU A 100 -0.82 -0.81 -17.52
N LEU A 101 -1.68 -0.35 -16.61
CA LEU A 101 -1.69 -0.81 -15.23
C LEU A 101 -2.08 -2.30 -15.13
N ASP A 102 -3.03 -2.77 -15.93
CA ASP A 102 -3.43 -4.17 -16.00
C ASP A 102 -2.29 -5.02 -16.57
N SER A 103 -1.60 -4.57 -17.63
CA SER A 103 -0.45 -5.27 -18.21
C SER A 103 0.69 -5.48 -17.21
N LEU A 104 0.99 -4.48 -16.36
CA LEU A 104 1.97 -4.62 -15.28
C LEU A 104 1.56 -5.71 -14.27
N TRP A 105 0.26 -5.79 -13.96
CA TRP A 105 -0.25 -6.79 -13.03
C TRP A 105 -0.35 -8.19 -13.65
N ASP A 106 -0.62 -8.30 -14.95
CA ASP A 106 -0.53 -9.55 -15.69
C ASP A 106 0.89 -10.11 -15.57
N ALA A 107 1.90 -9.32 -15.91
CA ALA A 107 3.30 -9.71 -15.80
C ALA A 107 3.67 -10.08 -14.35
N LYS A 108 3.21 -9.29 -13.36
CA LYS A 108 3.45 -9.54 -11.94
C LYS A 108 2.84 -10.87 -11.47
N VAL A 109 1.59 -11.16 -11.83
CA VAL A 109 0.91 -12.40 -11.43
C VAL A 109 1.57 -13.60 -12.11
N THR A 110 1.86 -13.52 -13.41
CA THR A 110 2.60 -14.58 -14.11
C THR A 110 3.97 -14.84 -13.49
N TYR A 111 4.69 -13.80 -13.06
CA TYR A 111 5.95 -13.95 -12.34
C TYR A 111 5.79 -14.60 -10.96
N ASP A 112 4.77 -14.19 -10.19
CA ASP A 112 4.45 -14.80 -8.89
C ASP A 112 4.10 -16.30 -9.05
N GLU A 113 3.32 -16.67 -10.07
CA GLU A 113 2.96 -18.04 -10.40
C GLU A 113 4.18 -18.86 -10.84
N LEU A 114 4.99 -18.33 -11.75
CA LEU A 114 6.18 -18.99 -12.28
C LEU A 114 7.18 -19.29 -11.16
N ASN A 115 7.44 -18.32 -10.26
CA ASN A 115 8.33 -18.54 -9.12
C ASN A 115 7.88 -19.71 -8.25
N LEU A 116 6.58 -19.82 -7.97
CA LEU A 116 6.05 -20.95 -7.19
C LEU A 116 6.11 -22.26 -8.00
N LYS A 117 5.85 -22.21 -9.31
CA LYS A 117 5.96 -23.38 -10.19
C LYS A 117 7.38 -23.95 -10.20
N LEU A 118 8.39 -23.09 -10.25
CA LEU A 118 9.81 -23.47 -10.20
C LEU A 118 10.22 -24.13 -8.88
N THR A 119 9.45 -23.92 -7.80
CA THR A 119 9.65 -24.64 -6.53
C THR A 119 9.01 -26.04 -6.49
N GLY A 120 8.43 -26.51 -7.60
CA GLY A 120 7.80 -27.82 -7.71
C GLY A 120 6.34 -27.88 -7.25
N LYS A 121 5.69 -26.72 -7.01
CA LYS A 121 4.27 -26.67 -6.62
C LYS A 121 3.35 -27.03 -7.79
N THR A 122 2.24 -27.69 -7.46
CA THR A 122 1.14 -27.92 -8.39
C THR A 122 0.34 -26.64 -8.64
N ASP A 123 -0.34 -26.55 -9.79
CA ASP A 123 -1.13 -25.37 -10.15
C ASP A 123 -2.20 -25.06 -9.10
N LYS A 124 -2.77 -26.09 -8.48
CA LYS A 124 -3.72 -25.93 -7.37
C LYS A 124 -3.07 -25.26 -6.15
N GLU A 125 -1.91 -25.74 -5.71
CA GLU A 125 -1.20 -25.15 -4.56
C GLU A 125 -0.74 -23.72 -4.85
N ILE A 126 -0.34 -23.43 -6.09
CA ILE A 126 0.03 -22.07 -6.53
C ILE A 126 -1.19 -21.15 -6.38
N ARG A 127 -2.35 -21.51 -6.95
CA ARG A 127 -3.59 -20.73 -6.84
C ARG A 127 -4.01 -20.53 -5.39
N ASP A 128 -4.01 -21.60 -4.58
CA ASP A 128 -4.38 -21.54 -3.17
C ASP A 128 -3.43 -20.59 -2.38
N THR A 129 -2.13 -20.62 -2.70
CA THR A 129 -1.11 -19.76 -2.07
C THR A 129 -1.30 -18.29 -2.46
N LEU A 130 -1.41 -17.99 -3.76
CA LEU A 130 -1.54 -16.61 -4.24
C LEU A 130 -2.88 -15.99 -3.88
N THR A 131 -3.97 -16.79 -3.89
CA THR A 131 -5.28 -16.36 -3.41
C THR A 131 -5.21 -15.91 -1.96
N LYS A 132 -4.65 -16.74 -1.07
CA LYS A 132 -4.45 -16.37 0.35
C LYS A 132 -3.60 -15.10 0.49
N ARG A 133 -2.51 -14.98 -0.29
CA ARG A 133 -1.62 -13.81 -0.28
C ARG A 133 -2.38 -12.53 -0.64
N TYR A 134 -3.13 -12.51 -1.75
CA TYR A 134 -3.84 -11.32 -2.20
C TYR A 134 -5.04 -10.99 -1.30
N GLN A 135 -5.79 -11.98 -0.82
CA GLN A 135 -6.86 -11.76 0.16
C GLN A 135 -6.32 -11.19 1.48
N PHE A 136 -5.18 -11.69 1.95
CA PHE A 136 -4.52 -11.15 3.14
C PHE A 136 -4.05 -9.71 2.91
N ALA A 137 -3.51 -9.40 1.73
CA ALA A 137 -3.14 -8.05 1.36
C ALA A 137 -4.35 -7.10 1.37
N ILE A 138 -5.49 -7.51 0.81
CA ILE A 138 -6.76 -6.76 0.87
C ILE A 138 -7.20 -6.53 2.32
N LYS A 139 -7.18 -7.57 3.16
CA LYS A 139 -7.52 -7.46 4.58
C LYS A 139 -6.62 -6.46 5.31
N ARG A 140 -5.34 -6.39 4.95
CA ARG A 140 -4.41 -5.44 5.56
C ARG A 140 -4.72 -3.99 5.17
N LEU A 141 -5.28 -3.74 3.99
CA LEU A 141 -5.68 -2.38 3.57
C LEU A 141 -6.72 -1.77 4.52
N THR A 142 -7.64 -2.59 5.05
CA THR A 142 -8.68 -2.12 5.98
C THR A 142 -8.20 -1.95 7.41
N GLN A 143 -6.98 -2.39 7.72
CA GLN A 143 -6.38 -2.27 9.05
C GLN A 143 -5.47 -1.04 9.18
N SER A 144 -5.21 -0.35 8.06
CA SER A 144 -4.48 0.91 8.07
C SER A 144 -5.24 1.97 8.86
N ASN A 145 -4.52 2.72 9.68
CA ASN A 145 -5.07 3.75 10.54
C ASN A 145 -4.39 5.11 10.28
N SER A 146 -4.90 6.16 10.93
CA SER A 146 -4.40 7.53 10.78
C SER A 146 -2.92 7.67 11.12
N GLU A 147 -2.44 6.91 12.10
CA GLU A 147 -1.04 6.94 12.54
C GLU A 147 -0.11 6.42 11.45
N ASP A 148 -0.51 5.38 10.70
CA ASP A 148 0.29 4.86 9.59
C ASP A 148 0.52 5.94 8.52
N VAL A 149 -0.47 6.79 8.25
CA VAL A 149 -0.38 7.89 7.29
C VAL A 149 0.58 8.97 7.81
N PHE A 150 0.43 9.36 9.08
CA PHE A 150 1.30 10.33 9.73
C PHE A 150 2.76 9.85 9.73
N GLN A 151 3.00 8.60 10.14
CA GLN A 151 4.32 7.98 10.09
C GLN A 151 4.92 8.00 8.69
N LEU A 152 4.13 7.66 7.68
CA LEU A 152 4.60 7.63 6.30
C LEU A 152 5.01 9.05 5.82
N ALA A 153 4.20 10.06 6.14
CA ALA A 153 4.48 11.45 5.79
C ALA A 153 5.74 11.98 6.50
N MET A 154 5.87 11.71 7.81
CA MET A 154 7.04 12.10 8.59
C MET A 154 8.31 11.38 8.13
N ASN A 155 8.21 10.10 7.76
CA ASN A 155 9.34 9.37 7.19
C ASN A 155 9.77 9.91 5.83
N ALA A 156 8.83 10.32 4.96
CA ALA A 156 9.17 11.00 3.70
C ALA A 156 9.90 12.34 3.96
N PHE A 157 9.51 13.08 5.00
CA PHE A 157 10.21 14.28 5.42
C PHE A 157 11.62 13.98 5.95
N ALA A 158 11.73 13.05 6.90
CA ALA A 158 13.00 12.67 7.54
C ALA A 158 14.05 12.16 6.55
N HIS A 159 13.67 11.25 5.65
CA HIS A 159 14.59 10.68 4.65
C HIS A 159 15.13 11.72 3.65
N GLU A 160 14.43 12.83 3.45
CA GLU A 160 14.92 13.90 2.59
C GLU A 160 15.95 14.81 3.29
N ILE A 161 15.99 14.79 4.62
CA ILE A 161 17.04 15.44 5.41
C ILE A 161 18.28 14.54 5.49
N ASP A 162 18.07 13.28 5.86
CA ASP A 162 19.11 12.27 6.00
C ASP A 162 18.55 10.90 5.59
N PRO A 163 19.11 10.24 4.55
CA PRO A 163 18.64 8.95 4.06
C PRO A 163 18.61 7.83 5.11
N THR A 164 19.35 7.96 6.20
CA THR A 164 19.40 6.96 7.29
C THR A 164 18.36 7.22 8.39
N HIS A 165 17.69 8.38 8.37
CA HIS A 165 16.80 8.79 9.44
C HIS A 165 15.41 8.17 9.29
N GLN A 166 14.99 7.38 10.28
CA GLN A 166 13.67 6.77 10.33
C GLN A 166 12.95 7.19 11.62
N LEU A 167 11.74 7.73 11.48
CA LEU A 167 10.87 8.09 12.59
C LEU A 167 9.92 6.92 12.88
N SER A 168 9.78 6.62 14.18
CA SER A 168 8.83 5.63 14.69
C SER A 168 7.98 6.26 15.78
N VAL A 169 6.66 6.29 15.61
CA VAL A 169 5.75 6.50 16.74
C VAL A 169 5.66 5.20 17.53
N SER A 170 5.97 5.30 18.82
CA SER A 170 6.03 4.18 19.73
C SER A 170 4.63 3.60 19.99
N ALA A 171 4.54 2.27 20.06
CA ALA A 171 3.32 1.51 20.36
C ALA A 171 2.67 1.85 21.71
N GLN A 172 3.30 2.69 22.55
CA GLN A 172 2.76 3.14 23.83
C GLN A 172 1.48 3.99 23.66
N HIS A 173 1.31 4.70 22.54
CA HIS A 173 0.07 5.43 22.27
C HIS A 173 -1.13 4.53 21.91
N ARG A 174 -0.89 3.33 21.36
CA ARG A 174 -1.95 2.33 21.07
C ARG A 174 -2.64 1.81 22.34
N ALA A 175 -1.93 1.74 23.45
CA ALA A 175 -2.46 1.26 24.72
C ALA A 175 -3.30 2.30 25.47
N VAL A 176 -3.17 3.60 25.13
CA VAL A 176 -3.88 4.68 25.82
C VAL A 176 -5.30 4.84 25.27
N GLN A 177 -5.51 4.71 23.95
CA GLN A 177 -6.84 4.85 23.35
C GLN A 177 -7.80 3.67 23.65
N HIS A 178 -7.28 2.48 23.98
CA HIS A 178 -8.11 1.33 24.35
C HIS A 178 -8.47 1.26 25.85
N ARG A 179 -8.03 2.21 26.67
CA ARG A 179 -8.37 2.25 28.11
C ARG A 179 -9.62 3.06 28.45
N ASP A 180 -10.15 3.83 27.49
CA ASP A 180 -11.28 4.74 27.73
C ASP A 180 -12.65 4.20 27.25
N GLU A 181 -12.76 2.92 26.89
CA GLU A 181 -14.08 2.28 26.74
C GLU A 181 -14.56 1.71 28.09
N PRO A 182 -15.75 2.11 28.57
CA PRO A 182 -16.30 1.53 29.79
C PRO A 182 -16.67 0.06 29.53
N VAL A 183 -16.09 -0.84 30.31
CA VAL A 183 -16.44 -2.27 30.34
C VAL A 183 -17.88 -2.41 30.87
N ALA A 184 -18.86 -2.43 29.98
CA ALA A 184 -20.20 -2.87 30.32
C ALA A 184 -20.17 -4.34 30.77
N GLY A 185 -20.71 -4.58 31.96
CA GLY A 185 -20.40 -5.73 32.80
C GLY A 185 -20.83 -7.10 32.28
N ARG A 186 -19.98 -8.10 32.51
CA ARG A 186 -20.36 -9.51 32.46
C ARG A 186 -21.21 -9.84 33.69
N HIS A 187 -22.52 -9.96 33.50
CA HIS A 187 -23.34 -10.73 34.42
C HIS A 187 -22.99 -12.23 34.30
N ARG A 188 -22.38 -12.76 35.37
CA ARG A 188 -22.23 -14.20 35.60
C ARG A 188 -23.62 -14.80 35.77
N ARG A 189 -24.04 -15.69 34.86
CA ARG A 189 -25.09 -16.67 35.16
C ARG A 189 -24.43 -17.81 35.94
N GLY A 190 -24.84 -17.96 37.20
CA GLY A 190 -24.53 -19.14 38.01
C GLY A 190 -25.24 -20.35 37.42
N ALA A 191 -24.51 -21.45 37.34
CA ALA A 191 -25.07 -22.77 37.13
C ALA A 191 -25.68 -23.26 38.45
N ALA A 192 -26.95 -23.64 38.42
CA ALA A 192 -27.59 -24.49 39.40
C ALA A 192 -28.63 -25.31 38.63
N ASP A 193 -28.29 -26.56 38.33
CA ASP A 193 -29.26 -27.61 38.03
C ASP A 193 -29.08 -28.69 39.10
N GLY A 194 -30.20 -29.04 39.72
CA GLY A 194 -30.43 -30.31 40.40
C GLY A 194 -31.26 -31.23 39.52
#